data_AF-A0A1E3H7W7-F1
#
_entry.id   AF-A0A1E3H7W7-F1
#
_cell.length_a   1.000
_cell.length_b   1.000
_cell.length_c   1.000
_cell.angle_alpha   90.00
_cell.angle_beta   90.00
_cell.angle_gamma   90.00
#
_symmetry.space_group_name_H-M   'P 1'
#
loop_
_entity.id
_entity.type
_entity.pdbx_description
1 polymer ?
#
loop_
_entity_poly.entity_id
_entity_poly.type
_entity_poly.pdbx_seq_one_letter_code
_entity_poly.pdbx_strand_id
1 'polypeptide(L)'
;MRLTPEAARRLVDAARGDHDLANALAARIDIDDVDLVDLFLDLDDRGRRRVTRALEVLALRDFATRRATPRAQIIDREVGRDIARAAAVRDDGRLAMLLGDAMQLDGGFVLDLLTDRGGEPLAIALKAAGFDEAAATRIILFSGARHHRSYFEVRALLELYQQVTLRAARQLVARWHESGLKATASARGGAGQARSVDAGPIGERADPRMPVARPADAAPLSGTTTAATADRRRG
;
A
#
# COMPACT_ATOMS: atom_id res chain seq x y z
N MET A 1 34.09 -0.43 -19.59
CA MET A 1 34.46 0.56 -18.56
C MET A 1 33.35 0.52 -17.53
N ARG A 2 33.63 0.20 -16.25
CA ARG A 2 32.58 0.13 -15.22
C ARG A 2 32.27 1.53 -14.69
N LEU A 3 30.99 1.82 -14.43
CA LEU A 3 30.59 3.05 -13.76
C LEU A 3 31.16 3.06 -12.34
N THR A 4 31.46 4.26 -11.83
CA THR A 4 31.74 4.41 -10.40
C THR A 4 30.45 4.21 -9.61
N PRO A 5 30.51 3.71 -8.36
CA PRO A 5 29.31 3.52 -7.53
C PRO A 5 28.48 4.80 -7.36
N GLU A 6 29.13 5.95 -7.30
CA GLU A 6 28.44 7.24 -7.20
C GLU A 6 27.71 7.62 -8.50
N ALA A 7 28.34 7.40 -9.66
CA ALA A 7 27.70 7.64 -10.95
C ALA A 7 26.51 6.69 -11.17
N ALA A 8 26.65 5.42 -10.77
CA ALA A 8 25.55 4.44 -10.82
C ALA A 8 24.37 4.89 -9.96
N ARG A 9 24.61 5.32 -8.71
CA ARG A 9 23.56 5.85 -7.83
C ARG A 9 22.82 7.05 -8.42
N ARG A 10 23.55 8.03 -8.96
CA ARG A 10 22.93 9.21 -9.59
C ARG A 10 22.05 8.84 -10.78
N LEU A 11 22.46 7.86 -11.58
CA LEU A 11 21.65 7.36 -12.69
C LEU A 11 20.40 6.62 -12.20
N VAL A 12 20.53 5.80 -11.17
CA VAL A 12 19.41 5.10 -10.53
C VAL A 12 18.41 6.11 -9.96
N ASP A 13 18.86 7.13 -9.24
CA ASP A 13 17.99 8.18 -8.69
C ASP A 13 17.25 8.95 -9.81
N ALA A 14 17.93 9.22 -10.92
CA ALA A 14 17.35 9.91 -12.08
C ALA A 14 16.33 9.05 -12.85
N ALA A 15 16.37 7.73 -12.71
CA ALA A 15 15.49 6.79 -13.42
C ALA A 15 14.21 6.43 -12.66
N ARG A 16 14.04 6.89 -11.42
CA ARG A 16 12.85 6.59 -10.62
C ARG A 16 11.60 7.17 -11.28
N GLY A 17 10.58 6.32 -11.45
CA GLY A 17 9.34 6.68 -12.13
C GLY A 17 9.44 6.76 -13.67
N ASP A 18 10.60 6.43 -14.26
CA ASP A 18 10.79 6.34 -15.71
C ASP A 18 11.10 4.88 -16.09
N HIS A 19 10.06 4.16 -16.52
CA HIS A 19 10.16 2.77 -16.94
C HIS A 19 11.17 2.56 -18.07
N ASP A 20 11.23 3.46 -19.05
CA ASP A 20 12.11 3.28 -20.21
C ASP A 20 13.57 3.45 -19.79
N LEU A 21 13.86 4.46 -18.99
CA LEU A 21 15.21 4.69 -18.46
C LEU A 21 15.63 3.59 -17.48
N ALA A 22 14.73 3.13 -16.60
CA ALA A 22 15.02 2.03 -15.68
C ALA A 22 15.39 0.74 -16.44
N ASN A 23 14.64 0.40 -17.49
CA ASN A 23 14.92 -0.76 -18.33
C ASN A 23 16.18 -0.58 -19.19
N ALA A 24 16.47 0.63 -19.66
CA ALA A 24 17.72 0.95 -20.35
C ALA A 24 18.93 0.77 -19.42
N LEU A 25 18.85 1.22 -18.15
CA LEU A 25 19.88 0.98 -17.15
C LEU A 25 20.03 -0.51 -16.85
N ALA A 26 18.92 -1.24 -16.73
CA ALA A 26 18.93 -2.68 -16.55
C ALA A 26 19.56 -3.42 -17.74
N ALA A 27 19.53 -2.89 -18.96
CA ALA A 27 20.19 -3.53 -20.10
C ALA A 27 21.73 -3.40 -20.05
N ARG A 28 22.27 -2.52 -19.21
CA ARG A 28 23.71 -2.25 -19.15
C ARG A 28 24.47 -3.34 -18.37
N ILE A 29 25.66 -3.67 -18.86
CA ILE A 29 26.56 -4.67 -18.23
C ILE A 29 27.42 -4.09 -17.09
N ASP A 30 27.49 -2.77 -17.00
CA ASP A 30 28.35 -2.05 -16.04
C ASP A 30 27.64 -1.59 -14.77
N ILE A 31 26.36 -1.96 -14.60
CA ILE A 31 25.57 -1.76 -13.39
C ILE A 31 25.23 -3.14 -12.82
N ASP A 32 25.53 -3.35 -11.54
CA ASP A 32 25.18 -4.60 -10.87
C ASP A 32 23.67 -4.65 -10.58
N ASP A 33 23.04 -5.81 -10.76
CA ASP A 33 21.59 -5.96 -10.57
C ASP A 33 21.13 -5.59 -9.13
N VAL A 34 22.02 -5.69 -8.13
CA VAL A 34 21.73 -5.28 -6.75
C VAL A 34 21.57 -3.76 -6.61
N ASP A 35 22.22 -2.98 -7.48
CA ASP A 35 22.11 -1.52 -7.47
C ASP A 35 20.78 -1.03 -8.08
N LEU A 36 20.06 -1.91 -8.78
CA LEU A 36 18.76 -1.61 -9.41
C LEU A 36 17.57 -1.85 -8.48
N VAL A 37 17.79 -2.22 -7.22
CA VAL A 37 16.72 -2.52 -6.25
C VAL A 37 15.77 -1.34 -6.05
N ASP A 38 16.27 -0.11 -6.11
CA ASP A 38 15.45 1.10 -5.96
C ASP A 38 14.51 1.33 -7.15
N LEU A 39 14.80 0.71 -8.29
CA LEU A 39 13.98 0.78 -9.50
C LEU A 39 13.05 -0.42 -9.62
N PHE A 40 12.95 -1.28 -8.61
CA PHE A 40 12.25 -2.56 -8.74
C PHE A 40 10.80 -2.43 -9.27
N LEU A 41 10.08 -1.37 -8.90
CA LEU A 41 8.75 -1.09 -9.42
C LEU A 41 8.76 -0.59 -10.87
N ASP A 42 9.82 0.11 -11.27
CA ASP A 42 9.98 0.68 -12.61
C ASP A 42 10.49 -0.34 -13.64
N LEU A 43 11.11 -1.43 -13.18
CA LEU A 43 11.63 -2.50 -14.03
C LEU A 43 10.54 -3.38 -14.65
N ASP A 44 10.82 -3.87 -15.85
CA ASP A 44 10.05 -4.94 -16.49
C ASP A 44 10.24 -6.29 -15.79
N ASP A 45 9.46 -7.30 -16.19
CA ASP A 45 9.53 -8.63 -15.59
C ASP A 45 10.94 -9.24 -15.67
N ARG A 46 11.72 -8.90 -16.72
CA ARG A 46 13.07 -9.42 -16.89
C ARG A 46 14.02 -8.78 -15.88
N GLY A 47 13.97 -7.46 -15.73
CA GLY A 47 14.73 -6.69 -14.75
C GLY A 47 14.41 -7.17 -13.33
N ARG A 48 13.12 -7.24 -12.99
CA ARG A 48 12.65 -7.75 -11.68
C ARG A 48 13.21 -9.13 -11.37
N ARG A 49 13.10 -10.08 -12.30
CA ARG A 49 13.67 -11.44 -12.12
C ARG A 49 15.18 -11.43 -11.88
N ARG A 50 15.94 -10.57 -12.58
CA ARG A 50 17.39 -10.48 -12.37
C ARG A 50 17.73 -9.91 -11.00
N VAL A 51 17.05 -8.82 -10.58
CA VAL A 51 17.20 -8.24 -9.24
C VAL A 51 16.89 -9.29 -8.16
N THR A 52 15.77 -10.01 -8.28
CA THR A 52 15.40 -11.07 -7.32
C THR A 52 16.49 -12.14 -7.24
N ARG A 53 17.02 -12.62 -8.38
CA ARG A 53 18.11 -13.61 -8.39
C ARG A 53 19.40 -13.06 -7.78
N ALA A 54 19.74 -11.81 -8.05
CA ALA A 54 20.92 -11.17 -7.49
C ALA A 54 20.81 -11.06 -5.96
N LEU A 55 19.61 -10.75 -5.45
CA LEU A 55 19.32 -10.77 -4.01
C LEU A 55 19.38 -12.17 -3.40
N GLU A 56 18.95 -13.22 -4.11
CA GLU A 56 19.14 -14.60 -3.65
C GLU A 56 20.62 -14.97 -3.51
N VAL A 57 21.44 -14.60 -4.49
CA VAL A 57 22.89 -14.82 -4.43
C VAL A 57 23.50 -14.03 -3.27
N LEU A 58 23.08 -12.78 -3.05
CA LEU A 58 23.52 -11.96 -1.93
C LEU A 58 23.10 -12.57 -0.59
N ALA A 59 21.85 -13.02 -0.47
CA ALA A 59 21.32 -13.70 0.71
C ALA A 59 22.12 -14.96 1.05
N LEU A 60 22.48 -15.76 0.04
CA LEU A 60 23.29 -16.96 0.23
C LEU A 60 24.71 -16.63 0.71
N ARG A 61 25.35 -15.61 0.13
CA ARG A 61 26.68 -15.13 0.55
C ARG A 61 26.67 -14.61 1.99
N ASP A 62 25.66 -13.83 2.33
CA ASP A 62 25.48 -13.31 3.68
C ASP A 62 25.21 -14.43 4.70
N PHE A 63 24.46 -15.46 4.31
CA PHE A 63 24.24 -16.65 5.14
C PHE A 63 25.56 -17.40 5.37
N ALA A 64 26.34 -17.64 4.31
CA ALA A 64 27.65 -18.32 4.41
C ALA A 64 28.64 -17.56 5.31
N THR A 65 28.57 -16.22 5.32
CA THR A 65 29.40 -15.35 6.16
C THR A 65 28.80 -15.07 7.53
N ARG A 66 27.70 -15.73 7.91
CA ARG A 66 27.00 -15.59 9.19
C ARG A 66 26.58 -14.15 9.51
N ARG A 67 26.37 -13.32 8.49
CA ARG A 67 25.83 -11.97 8.67
C ARG A 67 24.39 -12.09 9.20
N ALA A 68 24.00 -11.21 10.13
CA ALA A 68 22.64 -11.20 10.64
C ALA A 68 21.63 -10.91 9.51
N THR A 69 20.53 -11.66 9.46
CA THR A 69 19.38 -11.34 8.60
C THR A 69 18.62 -10.18 9.22
N PRO A 70 18.10 -9.22 8.42
CA PRO A 70 17.13 -8.26 8.94
C PRO A 70 15.98 -8.99 9.66
N ARG A 71 15.57 -8.50 10.82
CA ARG A 71 14.47 -9.14 11.58
C ARG A 71 13.14 -8.77 10.92
N ALA A 72 12.25 -9.75 10.74
CA ALA A 72 10.85 -9.43 10.46
C ALA A 72 10.19 -8.92 11.73
N GLN A 73 9.21 -8.06 11.54
CA GLN A 73 8.20 -7.80 12.54
C GLN A 73 7.28 -9.01 12.61
N ILE A 74 6.94 -9.43 13.83
CA ILE A 74 5.93 -10.47 14.02
C ILE A 74 4.58 -9.79 13.85
N ILE A 75 3.83 -10.19 12.84
CA ILE A 75 2.46 -9.70 12.62
C ILE A 75 1.55 -10.45 13.58
N ASP A 76 0.88 -9.70 14.46
CA ASP A 76 -0.11 -10.27 15.36
C ASP A 76 -1.26 -10.93 14.57
N ARG A 77 -1.82 -12.01 15.11
CA ARG A 77 -2.90 -12.77 14.46
C ARG A 77 -4.17 -11.95 14.24
N GLU A 78 -4.45 -10.98 15.08
CA GLU A 78 -5.55 -10.03 14.93
C GLU A 78 -5.28 -9.06 13.77
N VAL A 79 -4.09 -8.47 13.73
CA VAL A 79 -3.65 -7.61 12.62
C VAL A 79 -3.71 -8.35 11.29
N GLY A 80 -3.23 -9.60 11.24
CA GLY A 80 -3.31 -10.45 10.05
C GLY A 80 -4.76 -10.73 9.60
N ARG A 81 -5.70 -10.86 10.54
CA ARG A 81 -7.13 -11.04 10.24
C ARG A 81 -7.75 -9.77 9.67
N ASP A 82 -7.39 -8.61 10.20
CA ASP A 82 -7.89 -7.32 9.70
C ASP A 82 -7.38 -7.02 8.29
N ILE A 83 -6.10 -7.35 8.01
CA ILE A 83 -5.51 -7.26 6.67
C ILE A 83 -6.27 -8.17 5.70
N ALA A 84 -6.49 -9.44 6.07
CA ALA A 84 -7.22 -10.38 5.23
C ALA A 84 -8.67 -9.92 4.97
N ARG A 85 -9.32 -9.29 5.95
CA ARG A 85 -10.67 -8.72 5.80
C ARG A 85 -10.67 -7.53 4.86
N ALA A 86 -9.73 -6.60 5.01
CA ALA A 86 -9.58 -5.44 4.13
C ALA A 86 -9.36 -5.86 2.67
N ALA A 87 -8.51 -6.87 2.46
CA ALA A 87 -8.33 -7.49 1.14
C ALA A 87 -9.64 -8.09 0.60
N ALA A 88 -10.37 -8.89 1.39
CA ALA A 88 -11.59 -9.55 0.94
C ALA A 88 -12.70 -8.58 0.49
N VAL A 89 -12.81 -7.41 1.12
CA VAL A 89 -13.78 -6.35 0.74
C VAL A 89 -13.23 -5.36 -0.29
N ARG A 90 -12.00 -5.56 -0.78
CA ARG A 90 -11.30 -4.70 -1.77
C ARG A 90 -11.19 -3.24 -1.33
N ASP A 91 -10.94 -3.04 -0.05
CA ASP A 91 -10.63 -1.72 0.48
C ASP A 91 -9.12 -1.49 0.38
N ASP A 92 -8.64 -1.13 -0.82
CA ASP A 92 -7.21 -0.96 -1.10
C ASP A 92 -6.58 0.12 -0.22
N GLY A 93 -7.33 1.17 0.12
CA GLY A 93 -6.87 2.24 1.01
C GLY A 93 -6.62 1.74 2.43
N ARG A 94 -7.59 1.01 3.00
CA ARG A 94 -7.42 0.39 4.32
C ARG A 94 -6.36 -0.72 4.30
N LEU A 95 -6.32 -1.52 3.24
CA LEU A 95 -5.33 -2.58 3.08
C LEU A 95 -3.91 -1.98 3.02
N ALA A 96 -3.71 -0.93 2.22
CA ALA A 96 -2.43 -0.24 2.12
C ALA A 96 -1.97 0.34 3.46
N MET A 97 -2.89 0.96 4.21
CA MET A 97 -2.60 1.48 5.56
C MET A 97 -2.17 0.37 6.53
N LEU A 98 -2.95 -0.72 6.62
CA LEU A 98 -2.65 -1.83 7.54
C LEU A 98 -1.33 -2.55 7.17
N LEU A 99 -1.09 -2.74 5.87
CA LEU A 99 0.16 -3.33 5.36
C LEU A 99 1.35 -2.39 5.57
N GLY A 100 1.17 -1.08 5.37
CA GLY A 100 2.17 -0.05 5.62
C GLY A 100 2.60 -0.02 7.08
N ASP A 101 1.64 -0.04 8.01
CA ASP A 101 1.92 -0.13 9.44
C ASP A 101 2.65 -1.44 9.78
N ALA A 102 2.17 -2.59 9.27
CA ALA A 102 2.78 -3.90 9.54
C ALA A 102 4.21 -4.04 8.98
N MET A 103 4.49 -3.42 7.83
CA MET A 103 5.79 -3.49 7.17
C MET A 103 6.69 -2.29 7.46
N GLN A 104 6.20 -1.24 8.13
CA GLN A 104 6.85 0.07 8.26
C GLN A 104 7.18 0.74 6.91
N LEU A 105 6.31 0.54 5.91
CA LEU A 105 6.42 1.15 4.59
C LEU A 105 5.44 2.32 4.46
N ASP A 106 5.79 3.29 3.62
CA ASP A 106 4.89 4.39 3.29
C ASP A 106 3.57 3.87 2.66
N GLY A 107 2.44 4.45 3.06
CA GLY A 107 1.12 3.99 2.62
C GLY A 107 0.88 4.20 1.12
N GLY A 108 1.45 5.26 0.53
CA GLY A 108 1.41 5.50 -0.91
C GLY A 108 2.22 4.44 -1.66
N PHE A 109 3.43 4.15 -1.18
CA PHE A 109 4.25 3.08 -1.75
C PHE A 109 3.56 1.71 -1.67
N VAL A 110 2.90 1.38 -0.55
CA VAL A 110 2.15 0.13 -0.44
C VAL A 110 0.96 0.10 -1.40
N LEU A 111 0.30 1.22 -1.64
CA LEU A 111 -0.74 1.31 -2.66
C LEU A 111 -0.18 1.04 -4.07
N ASP A 112 1.04 1.52 -4.37
CA ASP A 112 1.74 1.18 -5.61
C ASP A 112 2.03 -0.33 -5.69
N LEU A 113 2.44 -0.98 -4.58
CA LEU A 113 2.61 -2.44 -4.54
C LEU A 113 1.29 -3.19 -4.82
N LEU A 114 0.18 -2.72 -4.25
CA LEU A 114 -1.14 -3.34 -4.42
C LEU A 114 -1.67 -3.18 -5.85
N THR A 115 -1.35 -2.07 -6.50
CA THR A 115 -1.82 -1.76 -7.86
C THR A 115 -0.85 -2.18 -8.96
N ASP A 116 0.35 -2.64 -8.59
CA ASP A 116 1.34 -3.19 -9.51
C ASP A 116 0.75 -4.34 -10.35
N ARG A 117 0.90 -4.20 -11.67
CA ARG A 117 0.32 -5.13 -12.63
C ARG A 117 0.89 -6.54 -12.47
N GLY A 118 2.21 -6.66 -12.29
CA GLY A 118 2.87 -7.96 -12.15
C GLY A 118 2.59 -8.62 -10.80
N GLY A 119 2.52 -7.84 -9.72
CA GLY A 119 2.23 -8.30 -8.37
C GLY A 119 3.42 -8.96 -7.65
N GLU A 120 4.56 -9.14 -8.33
CA GLU A 120 5.78 -9.67 -7.73
C GLU A 120 6.27 -8.83 -6.54
N PRO A 121 6.27 -7.48 -6.61
CA PRO A 121 6.67 -6.65 -5.47
C PRO A 121 5.83 -6.94 -4.23
N LEU A 122 4.51 -7.09 -4.38
CA LEU A 122 3.61 -7.43 -3.28
C LEU A 122 3.90 -8.82 -2.73
N ALA A 123 4.06 -9.83 -3.59
CA ALA A 123 4.36 -11.20 -3.14
C ALA A 123 5.66 -11.26 -2.32
N ILE A 124 6.71 -10.55 -2.76
CA ILE A 124 7.99 -10.49 -2.04
C ILE A 124 7.85 -9.70 -0.73
N ALA A 125 7.08 -8.61 -0.72
CA ALA A 125 6.82 -7.83 0.50
C ALA A 125 6.10 -8.67 1.57
N LEU A 126 5.06 -9.42 1.18
CA LEU A 126 4.34 -10.33 2.07
C LEU A 126 5.27 -11.41 2.64
N LYS A 127 6.19 -11.93 1.81
CA LYS A 127 7.19 -12.92 2.25
C LYS A 127 8.13 -12.31 3.29
N ALA A 128 8.62 -11.09 3.05
CA ALA A 128 9.50 -10.38 3.96
C ALA A 128 8.83 -10.11 5.32
N ALA A 129 7.53 -9.77 5.29
CA ALA A 129 6.70 -9.54 6.47
C ALA A 129 6.37 -10.85 7.25
N GLY A 130 6.60 -12.01 6.63
CA GLY A 130 6.40 -13.31 7.28
C GLY A 130 4.93 -13.73 7.37
N PHE A 131 4.08 -13.31 6.43
CA PHE A 131 2.74 -13.86 6.32
C PHE A 131 2.80 -15.38 6.10
N ASP A 132 1.78 -16.11 6.53
CA ASP A 132 1.63 -17.49 6.08
C ASP A 132 1.12 -17.51 4.63
N GLU A 133 1.29 -18.65 3.96
CA GLU A 133 0.90 -18.81 2.56
C GLU A 133 -0.60 -18.59 2.33
N ALA A 134 -1.44 -18.97 3.30
CA ALA A 134 -2.89 -18.83 3.18
C ALA A 134 -3.31 -17.35 3.28
N ALA A 135 -2.67 -16.56 4.13
CA ALA A 135 -2.86 -15.12 4.22
C ALA A 135 -2.33 -14.42 2.96
N ALA A 136 -1.11 -14.77 2.52
CA ALA A 136 -0.51 -14.22 1.31
C ALA A 136 -1.39 -14.49 0.08
N THR A 137 -1.91 -15.72 -0.07
CA THR A 137 -2.82 -16.11 -1.16
C THR A 137 -4.07 -15.25 -1.20
N ARG A 138 -4.71 -15.00 -0.04
CA ARG A 138 -5.91 -14.15 0.01
C ARG A 138 -5.58 -12.72 -0.39
N ILE A 139 -4.49 -12.16 0.13
CA ILE A 139 -4.08 -10.80 -0.21
C ILE A 139 -3.79 -10.69 -1.71
N ILE A 140 -3.04 -11.63 -2.30
CA ILE A 140 -2.71 -11.65 -3.73
C ILE A 140 -3.96 -11.79 -4.61
N LEU A 141 -4.92 -12.65 -4.22
CA LEU A 141 -6.17 -12.86 -4.97
C LEU A 141 -7.05 -11.61 -5.05
N PHE A 142 -7.06 -10.82 -3.97
CA PHE A 142 -7.93 -9.66 -3.85
C PHE A 142 -7.20 -8.32 -4.06
N SER A 143 -5.93 -8.36 -4.45
CA SER A 143 -5.14 -7.20 -4.86
C SER A 143 -4.83 -7.23 -6.36
N GLY A 144 -4.31 -6.12 -6.88
CA GLY A 144 -4.02 -5.92 -8.29
C GLY A 144 -4.88 -4.82 -8.89
N ALA A 145 -4.38 -4.23 -9.98
CA ALA A 145 -5.13 -3.29 -10.80
C ALA A 145 -6.53 -3.84 -11.12
N ARG A 146 -7.51 -2.94 -11.34
CA ARG A 146 -8.98 -3.14 -11.41
C ARG A 146 -9.55 -4.41 -12.09
N HIS A 147 -8.74 -5.18 -12.83
CA HIS A 147 -9.07 -6.44 -13.46
C HIS A 147 -8.67 -7.63 -12.57
N HIS A 148 -9.46 -8.69 -12.55
CA HIS A 148 -9.12 -9.89 -11.77
C HIS A 148 -7.85 -10.53 -12.33
N ARG A 149 -6.88 -10.84 -11.45
CA ARG A 149 -5.75 -11.70 -11.81
C ARG A 149 -6.28 -13.06 -12.24
N SER A 150 -5.79 -13.55 -13.37
CA SER A 150 -6.05 -14.90 -13.85
C SER A 150 -5.48 -15.94 -12.87
N TYR A 151 -6.01 -17.15 -12.94
CA TYR A 151 -5.49 -18.29 -12.18
C TYR A 151 -3.98 -18.49 -12.38
N PHE A 152 -3.49 -18.32 -13.62
CA PHE A 152 -2.07 -18.49 -13.95
C PHE A 152 -1.20 -17.41 -13.31
N GLU A 153 -1.65 -16.16 -13.28
CA GLU A 153 -0.93 -15.06 -12.61
C GLU A 153 -0.86 -15.30 -11.10
N VAL A 154 -1.98 -15.66 -10.47
CA VAL A 154 -2.02 -15.97 -9.03
C VAL A 154 -1.08 -17.13 -8.71
N ARG A 155 -1.13 -18.20 -9.51
CA ARG A 155 -0.26 -19.36 -9.34
C ARG A 155 1.22 -18.98 -9.46
N ALA A 156 1.60 -18.19 -10.47
CA ALA A 156 2.98 -17.73 -10.64
C ALA A 156 3.47 -16.89 -9.46
N LEU A 157 2.61 -16.04 -8.88
CA LEU A 157 2.94 -15.26 -7.70
C LEU A 157 3.10 -16.11 -6.44
N LEU A 158 2.31 -17.17 -6.29
CA LEU A 158 2.48 -18.12 -5.18
C LEU A 158 3.74 -18.97 -5.34
N GLU A 159 4.07 -19.39 -6.56
CA GLU A 159 5.34 -20.07 -6.84
C GLU A 159 6.53 -19.15 -6.51
N LEU A 160 6.48 -17.88 -6.91
CA LEU A 160 7.48 -16.88 -6.52
C LEU A 160 7.57 -16.74 -4.99
N TYR A 161 6.43 -16.59 -4.31
CA TYR A 161 6.35 -16.48 -2.85
C TYR A 161 7.04 -17.66 -2.14
N GLN A 162 6.82 -18.87 -2.63
CA GLN A 162 7.41 -20.09 -2.07
C GLN A 162 8.91 -20.18 -2.38
N GLN A 163 9.33 -19.81 -3.60
CA GLN A 163 10.72 -19.94 -4.07
C GLN A 163 11.66 -18.88 -3.51
N VAL A 164 11.19 -17.64 -3.35
CA VAL A 164 12.00 -16.55 -2.80
C VAL A 164 12.31 -16.85 -1.33
N THR A 165 13.59 -16.79 -0.99
CA THR A 165 14.03 -16.98 0.37
C THR A 165 13.61 -15.78 1.22
N LEU A 166 13.24 -16.06 2.46
CA LEU A 166 12.88 -15.02 3.43
C LEU A 166 13.99 -13.97 3.58
N ARG A 167 15.25 -14.39 3.44
CA ARG A 167 16.40 -13.50 3.55
C ARG A 167 16.50 -12.54 2.36
N ALA A 168 16.36 -13.02 1.13
CA ALA A 168 16.35 -12.17 -0.06
C ALA A 168 15.17 -11.19 -0.04
N ALA A 169 13.97 -11.67 0.32
CA ALA A 169 12.79 -10.81 0.47
C ALA A 169 13.01 -9.68 1.48
N ARG A 170 13.60 -9.99 2.64
CA ARG A 170 13.92 -8.97 3.65
C ARG A 170 15.03 -8.02 3.24
N GLN A 171 16.00 -8.47 2.45
CA GLN A 171 17.00 -7.56 1.88
C GLN A 171 16.34 -6.57 0.93
N LEU A 172 15.39 -7.00 0.07
CA LEU A 172 14.64 -6.10 -0.80
C LEU A 172 13.89 -5.02 -0.01
N VAL A 173 13.10 -5.44 1.00
CA VAL A 173 12.32 -4.50 1.82
C VAL A 173 13.23 -3.58 2.65
N ALA A 174 14.36 -4.08 3.16
CA ALA A 174 15.34 -3.25 3.86
C ALA A 174 15.89 -2.12 2.98
N ARG A 175 16.15 -2.40 1.69
CA ARG A 175 16.55 -1.36 0.74
C ARG A 175 15.46 -0.32 0.51
N TRP A 176 14.21 -0.73 0.38
CA TRP A 176 13.10 0.23 0.29
C TRP A 176 13.02 1.15 1.51
N HIS A 177 13.26 0.63 2.71
CA HIS A 177 13.35 1.47 3.91
C HIS A 177 14.53 2.46 3.87
N GLU A 178 15.70 2.03 3.37
CA GLU A 178 16.90 2.87 3.21
C GLU A 178 16.70 3.99 2.20
N SER A 179 15.92 3.74 1.14
CA SER A 179 15.67 4.67 0.03
C SER A 179 14.60 5.72 0.33
N GLY A 180 14.16 5.84 1.59
CA GLY A 180 13.21 6.85 2.04
C GLY A 180 11.74 6.47 1.81
N LEU A 181 11.45 5.24 1.37
CA LEU A 181 10.08 4.71 1.23
C LEU A 181 9.52 4.19 2.56
N LYS A 182 10.15 4.57 3.68
CA LYS A 182 9.70 4.30 5.04
C LYS A 182 8.59 5.29 5.38
N ALA A 183 7.53 4.82 6.04
CA ALA A 183 6.49 5.69 6.58
C ALA A 183 7.13 6.81 7.41
N THR A 184 6.98 8.06 6.99
CA THR A 184 7.38 9.19 7.82
C THR A 184 6.46 9.22 9.02
N ALA A 185 7.02 9.03 10.22
CA ALA A 185 6.26 9.16 11.47
C ALA A 185 5.69 10.58 11.72
N SER A 186 5.88 11.53 10.79
CA SER A 186 5.49 12.93 10.93
C SER A 186 4.25 13.29 10.11
N ALA A 187 3.10 12.80 10.56
CA ALA A 187 1.79 13.45 10.34
C ALA A 187 0.73 13.01 11.38
N ARG A 188 1.14 12.40 12.50
CA ARG A 188 0.24 11.97 13.59
C ARG A 188 0.36 12.80 14.88
N GLY A 189 0.98 13.97 14.83
CA GLY A 189 1.01 14.91 15.95
C GLY A 189 1.16 16.35 15.47
N GLY A 190 0.07 17.12 15.48
CA GLY A 190 0.12 18.57 15.25
C GLY A 190 -0.87 19.14 14.23
N ALA A 191 -2.15 18.80 14.32
CA ALA A 191 -3.23 19.61 13.72
C ALA A 191 -4.46 19.59 14.62
N GLY A 192 -4.25 19.85 15.90
CA GLY A 192 -5.29 20.11 16.90
C GLY A 192 -4.69 21.04 17.95
N GLN A 193 -5.29 22.23 18.09
CA GLN A 193 -4.81 23.45 18.79
C GLN A 193 -3.65 24.18 18.09
N ALA A 194 -3.75 25.47 17.71
CA ALA A 194 -4.61 26.54 18.19
C ALA A 194 -4.98 27.51 17.05
N ARG A 195 -6.28 27.76 16.86
CA ARG A 195 -6.76 29.06 16.42
C ARG A 195 -7.35 29.73 17.66
N SER A 196 -6.53 30.56 18.30
CA SER A 196 -7.02 31.61 19.19
C SER A 196 -7.96 32.48 18.36
N VAL A 197 -9.23 32.49 18.77
CA VAL A 197 -10.21 33.48 18.29
C VAL A 197 -9.83 34.79 18.97
N ASP A 198 -9.28 35.69 18.19
CA ASP A 198 -9.00 37.07 18.56
C ASP A 198 -10.35 37.80 18.73
N ALA A 199 -10.69 38.12 19.98
CA ALA A 199 -11.89 38.86 20.33
C ALA A 199 -11.54 40.34 20.49
N GLY A 200 -11.69 41.10 19.39
CA GLY A 200 -11.76 42.57 19.41
C GLY A 200 -13.20 43.07 19.66
N PRO A 201 -13.40 44.26 20.22
CA PRO A 201 -14.63 44.64 20.93
C PRO A 201 -15.74 45.13 19.99
N ILE A 202 -16.97 44.68 20.24
CA ILE A 202 -18.18 45.20 19.58
C ILE A 202 -18.73 46.35 20.43
N GLY A 203 -18.66 47.55 19.85
CA GLY A 203 -19.34 48.74 20.33
C GLY A 203 -20.85 48.64 20.12
N GLU A 204 -21.54 48.60 21.24
CA GLU A 204 -22.91 49.05 21.54
C GLU A 204 -23.51 50.11 20.59
N ARG A 205 -24.71 49.83 20.04
CA ARG A 205 -25.80 50.82 19.89
C ARG A 205 -27.16 50.19 19.51
N ALA A 206 -28.03 50.17 20.51
CA ALA A 206 -29.45 50.55 20.54
C ALA A 206 -30.43 50.01 19.46
N ASP A 207 -31.28 49.08 19.92
CA ASP A 207 -32.73 49.01 19.61
C ASP A 207 -33.46 50.24 20.21
N PRO A 208 -34.69 50.67 19.80
CA PRO A 208 -35.85 49.77 19.67
C PRO A 208 -36.93 50.14 18.62
N ARG A 209 -37.77 49.17 18.24
CA ARG A 209 -39.25 49.20 18.42
C ARG A 209 -39.96 48.05 17.68
N MET A 210 -40.62 47.20 18.47
CA MET A 210 -41.77 46.38 18.09
C MET A 210 -43.07 47.21 18.16
N PRO A 211 -44.17 46.79 17.48
CA PRO A 211 -45.18 45.97 18.18
C PRO A 211 -45.90 44.89 17.33
N VAL A 212 -46.01 43.69 17.92
CA VAL A 212 -47.21 42.85 18.24
C VAL A 212 -48.32 42.66 17.20
N ALA A 213 -48.61 41.40 16.84
CA ALA A 213 -49.93 40.74 16.97
C ALA A 213 -49.84 39.21 16.78
N ARG A 214 -50.79 38.48 17.38
CA ARG A 214 -50.75 37.07 17.83
C ARG A 214 -51.79 36.20 17.05
N PRO A 215 -52.17 34.98 17.51
CA PRO A 215 -52.01 33.67 16.84
C PRO A 215 -53.32 33.08 16.25
N ALA A 216 -53.26 31.90 15.61
CA ALA A 216 -54.05 30.69 15.98
C ALA A 216 -54.00 29.56 14.92
N ASP A 217 -54.06 28.34 15.46
CA ASP A 217 -54.72 27.12 14.96
C ASP A 217 -54.03 26.08 14.04
N ALA A 218 -53.73 24.96 14.71
CA ALA A 218 -54.31 23.62 14.49
C ALA A 218 -53.74 22.70 13.39
N ALA A 219 -53.11 21.61 13.87
CA ALA A 219 -53.01 20.28 13.26
C ALA A 219 -54.43 19.67 12.99
N PRO A 220 -54.64 18.47 12.38
CA PRO A 220 -53.69 17.36 12.22
C PRO A 220 -53.79 16.46 10.96
N LEU A 221 -52.88 15.48 10.95
CA LEU A 221 -52.85 14.14 10.33
C LEU A 221 -54.17 13.55 9.82
N SER A 222 -54.14 12.94 8.62
CA SER A 222 -54.76 11.63 8.28
C SER A 222 -54.51 11.25 6.81
N GLY A 223 -54.30 9.95 6.54
CA GLY A 223 -54.30 9.43 5.17
C GLY A 223 -53.67 8.05 4.98
N THR A 224 -54.29 7.02 5.56
CA THR A 224 -54.06 5.58 5.36
C THR A 224 -54.42 5.07 3.96
N THR A 225 -53.96 3.85 3.63
CA THR A 225 -54.60 2.76 2.81
C THR A 225 -53.64 2.20 1.75
N THR A 226 -53.01 1.04 1.96
CA THR A 226 -53.48 -0.34 1.68
C THR A 226 -53.64 -0.66 0.18
N ALA A 227 -52.79 -1.54 -0.35
CA ALA A 227 -53.14 -2.43 -1.45
C ALA A 227 -52.32 -3.73 -1.36
N ALA A 228 -53.00 -4.80 -0.97
CA ALA A 228 -52.59 -6.17 -1.21
C ALA A 228 -53.15 -6.61 -2.57
N THR A 229 -52.38 -7.35 -3.38
CA THR A 229 -52.94 -8.30 -4.34
C THR A 229 -51.91 -9.39 -4.63
N ALA A 230 -52.35 -10.63 -4.43
CA ALA A 230 -51.69 -11.87 -4.80
C ALA A 230 -52.13 -12.30 -6.21
N ASP A 231 -51.28 -12.97 -6.99
CA ASP A 231 -51.71 -14.01 -7.95
C ASP A 231 -50.53 -14.90 -8.37
N ARG A 232 -50.48 -16.13 -7.85
CA ARG A 232 -50.64 -17.44 -8.54
C ARG A 232 -49.78 -17.71 -9.79
N ARG A 233 -49.08 -18.85 -9.65
CA ARG A 233 -49.00 -20.01 -10.56
C ARG A 233 -48.64 -19.75 -12.03
N ARG A 234 -47.49 -20.29 -12.43
CA ARG A 234 -47.29 -21.15 -13.61
C ARG A 234 -45.89 -21.75 -13.56
N GLY A 235 -45.77 -23.05 -13.80
CA GLY A 235 -44.51 -23.80 -13.90
C GLY A 235 -44.54 -25.05 -13.06
#